data_AF-A0A096A5N1-F1
#
_entry.id   AF-A0A096A5N1-F1
#
_cell.length_a   1.000
_cell.length_b   1.000
_cell.length_c   1.000
_cell.angle_alpha   90.00
_cell.angle_beta   90.00
_cell.angle_gamma   90.00
#
_symmetry.space_group_name_H-M   'P 1'
#
loop_
_entity.id
_entity.type
_entity.pdbx_description
1 polymer ?
#
loop_
_entity_poly.entity_id
_entity_poly.type
_entity_poly.pdbx_seq_one_letter_code
_entity_poly.pdbx_strand_id
1 'polypeptide(L)'
;MDRSPSAQPEPTPSDDASAAEEGAAAAEDADSTSPYVAAVVKSTGIHPKSARMVALGLATFSADGEITRTWHGVFTIGEDPGPVHLHGLEPSDLDGAPRFGTVLGTVGELLDGRELITHDLPRTWGFIVEEAKRARRHANRANRGRRGRGRGRVRAGRIPAPTRVTDTLATARLQGVDLPDTRLRGVARTYGLDAPSPVASVDNIGVPERERTMADVELLVELWRAQGERAGDGPSSSTFATWPTDDLRADNVGLQRSGVRVDAMEAPRPNPNPGTYRPGGKLKVGMEFAIAPELTTPADDIIGAGVRAGLAYSEKVTRETSVLVCNRPADVTPEELTGKAMHAHRKDIPLVSDEAFLRLLENM
;
A
#
# COMPACT_ATOMS: atom_id res chain seq x y z
N MET A 1 -40.51 -24.40 -71.45
CA MET A 1 -40.50 -23.84 -70.08
C MET A 1 -39.50 -24.66 -69.30
N ASP A 2 -38.30 -24.13 -69.10
CA ASP A 2 -37.29 -24.79 -68.28
C ASP A 2 -36.59 -23.69 -67.47
N ARG A 3 -36.68 -23.78 -66.15
CA ARG A 3 -36.10 -22.81 -65.19
C ARG A 3 -35.03 -23.55 -64.41
N SER A 4 -33.77 -23.28 -64.71
CA SER A 4 -32.64 -23.61 -63.82
C SER A 4 -32.38 -22.43 -62.86
N PRO A 5 -32.11 -22.67 -61.57
CA PRO A 5 -31.78 -21.61 -60.62
C PRO A 5 -30.28 -21.29 -60.63
N SER A 6 -29.95 -20.00 -60.52
CA SER A 6 -28.59 -19.50 -60.34
C SER A 6 -28.15 -19.69 -58.88
N ALA A 7 -27.02 -20.37 -58.65
CA ALA A 7 -26.39 -20.45 -57.33
C ALA A 7 -25.76 -19.09 -56.96
N GLN A 8 -25.96 -18.64 -55.72
CA GLN A 8 -25.22 -17.54 -55.12
C GLN A 8 -23.93 -18.07 -54.46
N PRO A 9 -22.82 -17.30 -54.46
CA PRO A 9 -21.62 -17.68 -53.71
C PRO A 9 -21.85 -17.50 -52.20
N GLU A 10 -21.35 -18.44 -51.40
CA GLU A 10 -21.35 -18.38 -49.93
C GLU A 10 -20.49 -17.20 -49.43
N PRO A 11 -20.89 -16.54 -48.31
CA PRO A 11 -20.10 -15.48 -47.72
C PRO A 11 -18.86 -16.06 -47.00
N THR A 12 -17.68 -15.57 -47.36
CA THR A 12 -16.45 -15.78 -46.60
C THR A 12 -16.58 -15.21 -45.18
N PRO A 13 -16.00 -15.86 -44.14
CA PRO A 13 -16.03 -15.33 -42.79
C PRO A 13 -15.26 -14.00 -42.76
N SER A 14 -15.85 -12.99 -42.12
CA SER A 14 -15.35 -11.62 -42.03
C SER A 14 -14.09 -11.50 -41.18
N ASP A 15 -13.07 -10.82 -41.71
CA ASP A 15 -11.78 -10.48 -41.06
C ASP A 15 -11.93 -9.85 -39.65
N ASP A 16 -13.07 -9.20 -39.36
CA ASP A 16 -13.36 -8.56 -38.07
C ASP A 16 -13.41 -9.55 -36.88
N ALA A 17 -13.81 -10.81 -37.09
CA ALA A 17 -13.85 -11.80 -36.02
C ALA A 17 -12.44 -12.28 -35.65
N SER A 18 -11.56 -12.43 -36.65
CA SER A 18 -10.18 -12.85 -36.45
C SER A 18 -9.32 -11.79 -35.75
N ALA A 19 -9.54 -10.51 -36.06
CA ALA A 19 -8.84 -9.40 -35.39
C ALA A 19 -9.29 -9.21 -33.93
N ALA A 20 -10.56 -9.52 -33.62
CA ALA A 20 -11.07 -9.50 -32.26
C ALA A 20 -10.56 -10.68 -31.42
N GLU A 21 -10.44 -11.87 -32.01
CA GLU A 21 -9.85 -13.05 -31.37
C GLU A 21 -8.33 -12.92 -31.18
N GLU A 22 -7.59 -12.38 -32.16
CA GLU A 22 -6.16 -12.06 -32.01
C GLU A 22 -5.92 -10.96 -30.97
N GLY A 23 -6.79 -9.93 -30.91
CA GLY A 23 -6.74 -8.89 -29.90
C GLY A 23 -7.06 -9.40 -28.48
N ALA A 24 -7.95 -10.38 -28.35
CA ALA A 24 -8.25 -11.03 -27.07
C ALA A 24 -7.12 -11.98 -26.62
N ALA A 25 -6.56 -12.76 -27.54
CA ALA A 25 -5.43 -13.65 -27.26
C ALA A 25 -4.16 -12.86 -26.89
N ALA A 26 -3.85 -11.76 -27.59
CA ALA A 26 -2.73 -10.88 -27.26
C ALA A 26 -2.93 -10.15 -25.92
N ALA A 27 -4.17 -9.84 -25.55
CA ALA A 27 -4.50 -9.27 -24.25
C ALA A 27 -4.38 -10.30 -23.11
N GLU A 28 -4.77 -11.55 -23.32
CA GLU A 28 -4.58 -12.65 -22.37
C GLU A 28 -3.09 -13.01 -22.19
N ASP A 29 -2.31 -13.03 -23.27
CA ASP A 29 -0.86 -13.25 -23.22
C ASP A 29 -0.14 -12.10 -22.50
N ALA A 30 -0.52 -10.84 -22.75
CA ALA A 30 0.04 -9.67 -22.06
C ALA A 30 -0.30 -9.63 -20.55
N ASP A 31 -1.47 -10.15 -20.17
CA ASP A 31 -1.90 -10.31 -18.77
C ASP A 31 -1.09 -11.41 -18.07
N SER A 32 -0.84 -12.52 -18.78
CA SER A 32 0.06 -13.62 -18.35
C SER A 32 1.51 -13.17 -18.18
N THR A 33 2.03 -12.30 -19.07
CA THR A 33 3.43 -11.84 -19.00
C THR A 33 3.65 -10.70 -18.01
N SER A 34 2.60 -10.13 -17.42
CA SER A 34 2.68 -8.97 -16.51
C SER A 34 2.06 -9.27 -15.14
N PRO A 35 2.66 -10.18 -14.33
CA PRO A 35 2.07 -10.63 -13.07
C PRO A 35 2.09 -9.57 -11.95
N TYR A 36 2.80 -8.46 -12.16
CA TYR A 36 2.95 -7.41 -11.16
C TYR A 36 2.32 -6.09 -11.61
N VAL A 37 1.96 -5.27 -10.62
CA VAL A 37 1.48 -3.90 -10.82
C VAL A 37 2.02 -2.97 -9.74
N ALA A 38 2.70 -1.90 -10.11
CA ALA A 38 3.17 -0.85 -9.20
C ALA A 38 2.10 0.22 -9.04
N ALA A 39 1.89 0.74 -7.83
CA ALA A 39 0.94 1.82 -7.57
C ALA A 39 1.52 2.93 -6.70
N VAL A 40 1.27 4.18 -7.14
CA VAL A 40 1.62 5.39 -6.39
C VAL A 40 0.40 6.29 -6.26
N VAL A 41 0.08 6.71 -5.04
CA VAL A 41 -1.06 7.59 -4.72
C VAL A 41 -0.62 8.99 -4.27
N LYS A 42 -1.32 10.00 -4.76
CA LYS A 42 -1.29 11.37 -4.19
C LYS A 42 -2.61 11.62 -3.45
N SER A 43 -2.53 12.19 -2.26
CA SER A 43 -3.68 12.37 -1.37
C SER A 43 -3.64 13.68 -0.60
N THR A 44 -4.80 14.11 -0.12
CA THR A 44 -4.98 15.35 0.66
C THR A 44 -4.53 15.23 2.12
N GLY A 45 -4.10 14.04 2.54
CA GLY A 45 -3.69 13.75 3.92
C GLY A 45 -3.23 12.30 4.09
N ILE A 46 -2.99 11.89 5.34
CA ILE A 46 -2.35 10.60 5.65
C ILE A 46 -3.31 9.47 6.00
N HIS A 47 -4.58 9.78 6.32
CA HIS A 47 -5.56 8.79 6.76
C HIS A 47 -6.62 8.52 5.67
N PRO A 48 -6.69 7.31 5.09
CA PRO A 48 -7.62 7.00 3.99
C PRO A 48 -9.10 7.23 4.30
N LYS A 49 -9.51 7.14 5.57
CA LYS A 49 -10.91 7.31 5.99
C LYS A 49 -11.36 8.77 6.04
N SER A 50 -10.46 9.70 6.37
CA SER A 50 -10.77 11.13 6.50
C SER A 50 -10.22 11.99 5.37
N ALA A 51 -9.16 11.56 4.70
CA ALA A 51 -8.57 12.22 3.54
C ALA A 51 -9.05 11.61 2.23
N ARG A 52 -8.65 12.22 1.11
CA ARG A 52 -9.06 11.84 -0.25
C ARG A 52 -7.84 11.55 -1.12
N MET A 53 -7.98 10.57 -2.01
CA MET A 53 -7.02 10.34 -3.10
C MET A 53 -7.35 11.28 -4.27
N VAL A 54 -6.35 12.00 -4.75
CA VAL A 54 -6.49 13.00 -5.83
C VAL A 54 -5.78 12.57 -7.11
N ALA A 55 -4.79 11.67 -7.03
CA ALA A 55 -4.19 11.03 -8.19
C ALA A 55 -3.71 9.61 -7.91
N LEU A 56 -3.65 8.79 -8.95
CA LEU A 56 -3.16 7.41 -8.93
C LEU A 56 -2.35 7.15 -10.21
N GLY A 57 -1.09 6.75 -10.06
CA GLY A 57 -0.27 6.18 -11.12
C GLY A 57 -0.17 4.66 -10.96
N LEU A 58 -0.24 3.94 -12.07
CA LEU A 58 -0.13 2.49 -12.16
C LEU A 58 0.82 2.09 -13.29
N ALA A 59 1.58 1.02 -13.08
CA ALA A 59 2.31 0.34 -14.15
C ALA A 59 2.22 -1.18 -13.97
N THR A 60 1.76 -1.91 -14.98
CA THR A 60 1.91 -3.37 -15.03
C THR A 60 3.28 -3.72 -15.58
N PHE A 61 3.90 -4.79 -15.08
CA PHE A 61 5.25 -5.15 -15.49
C PHE A 61 5.53 -6.65 -15.34
N SER A 62 6.53 -7.12 -16.08
CA SER A 62 6.95 -8.52 -16.12
C SER A 62 7.75 -8.94 -14.89
N ALA A 63 8.06 -10.24 -14.75
CA ALA A 63 8.95 -10.71 -13.69
C ALA A 63 10.38 -10.16 -13.79
N ASP A 64 10.80 -9.77 -14.99
CA ASP A 64 12.06 -9.08 -15.22
C ASP A 64 11.92 -7.57 -15.02
N GLY A 65 10.82 -7.06 -14.47
CA GLY A 65 10.65 -5.62 -14.22
C GLY A 65 10.51 -4.75 -15.47
N GLU A 66 10.17 -5.33 -16.61
CA GLU A 66 9.87 -4.59 -17.84
C GLU A 66 8.43 -4.05 -17.77
N ILE A 67 8.27 -2.73 -17.84
CA ILE A 67 6.95 -2.09 -17.81
C ILE A 67 6.22 -2.34 -19.13
N THR A 68 5.07 -2.98 -19.05
CA THR A 68 4.25 -3.34 -20.22
C THR A 68 3.14 -2.33 -20.50
N ARG A 69 2.56 -1.74 -19.45
CA ARG A 69 1.50 -0.74 -19.57
C ARG A 69 1.54 0.23 -18.40
N THR A 70 1.34 1.51 -18.69
CA THR A 70 1.16 2.56 -17.67
C THR A 70 -0.23 3.17 -17.73
N TRP A 71 -0.69 3.67 -16.59
CA TRP A 71 -1.93 4.43 -16.48
C TRP A 71 -1.81 5.49 -15.39
N HIS A 72 -2.38 6.67 -15.63
CA HIS A 72 -2.43 7.75 -14.65
C HIS A 72 -3.82 8.38 -14.66
N GLY A 73 -4.33 8.71 -13.48
CA GLY A 73 -5.60 9.41 -13.33
C GLY A 73 -5.54 10.45 -12.22
N VAL A 74 -6.14 11.62 -12.51
CA VAL A 74 -6.45 12.68 -11.55
C VAL A 74 -7.95 12.66 -11.25
N PHE A 75 -8.33 12.92 -9.99
CA PHE A 75 -9.71 12.77 -9.54
C PHE A 75 -10.26 14.00 -8.86
N THR A 76 -11.47 14.39 -9.26
CA THR A 76 -12.24 15.37 -8.47
C THR A 76 -12.71 14.74 -7.16
N ILE A 77 -12.55 15.49 -6.07
CA ILE A 77 -13.01 15.08 -4.75
C ILE A 77 -14.31 15.79 -4.32
N GLY A 78 -14.70 16.84 -5.04
CA GLY A 78 -15.92 17.63 -4.79
C GLY A 78 -15.86 18.51 -3.53
N GLU A 79 -14.66 18.76 -3.02
CA GLU A 79 -14.33 19.59 -1.86
C GLU A 79 -12.92 20.17 -2.05
N ASP A 80 -12.51 21.08 -1.16
CA ASP A 80 -11.15 21.65 -1.17
C ASP A 80 -10.09 20.55 -0.95
N PRO A 81 -9.13 20.37 -1.88
CA PRO A 81 -8.05 19.38 -1.73
C PRO A 81 -7.01 19.76 -0.68
N GLY A 82 -7.05 20.98 -0.16
CA GLY A 82 -6.09 21.49 0.79
C GLY A 82 -4.80 21.96 0.11
N PRO A 83 -3.67 22.01 0.83
CA PRO A 83 -2.46 22.63 0.32
C PRO A 83 -1.84 21.89 -0.89
N VAL A 84 -1.68 22.60 -2.01
CA VAL A 84 -1.11 22.10 -3.27
C VAL A 84 0.22 21.36 -3.05
N HIS A 85 1.08 21.84 -2.15
CA HIS A 85 2.39 21.21 -1.90
C HIS A 85 2.31 19.76 -1.37
N LEU A 86 1.15 19.29 -0.91
CA LEU A 86 0.96 17.90 -0.47
C LEU A 86 0.81 16.91 -1.63
N HIS A 87 0.26 17.36 -2.76
CA HIS A 87 -0.10 16.48 -3.88
C HIS A 87 0.31 17.00 -5.27
N GLY A 88 0.69 18.26 -5.41
CA GLY A 88 1.20 18.86 -6.63
C GLY A 88 0.14 19.25 -7.67
N LEU A 89 -1.13 19.32 -7.28
CA LEU A 89 -2.25 19.65 -8.19
C LEU A 89 -2.85 20.99 -7.80
N GLU A 90 -3.00 21.88 -8.77
CA GLU A 90 -3.78 23.10 -8.60
C GLU A 90 -5.28 22.77 -8.52
N PRO A 91 -6.11 23.58 -7.86
CA PRO A 91 -7.56 23.37 -7.83
C PRO A 91 -8.17 23.18 -9.23
N SER A 92 -7.66 23.91 -10.23
CA SER A 92 -8.09 23.80 -11.63
C SER A 92 -7.78 22.44 -12.27
N ASP A 93 -6.79 21.70 -11.79
CA ASP A 93 -6.46 20.36 -12.30
C ASP A 93 -7.49 19.32 -11.84
N LEU A 94 -8.15 19.58 -10.70
CA LEU A 94 -9.20 18.73 -10.14
C LEU A 94 -10.59 19.10 -10.68
N ASP A 95 -10.74 20.32 -11.19
CA ASP A 95 -11.97 20.79 -11.81
C ASP A 95 -12.21 20.06 -13.14
N GLY A 96 -13.38 19.44 -13.26
CA GLY A 96 -13.74 18.64 -14.44
C GLY A 96 -13.09 17.25 -14.49
N ALA A 97 -12.12 16.94 -13.62
CA ALA A 97 -11.56 15.61 -13.48
C ALA A 97 -12.65 14.58 -13.12
N PRO A 98 -12.56 13.33 -13.59
CA PRO A 98 -13.55 12.31 -13.26
C PRO A 98 -13.51 11.97 -11.77
N ARG A 99 -14.63 11.46 -11.23
CA ARG A 99 -14.59 10.79 -9.92
C ARG A 99 -13.90 9.44 -10.07
N PHE A 100 -13.19 9.00 -9.04
CA PHE A 100 -12.54 7.69 -9.02
C PHE A 100 -13.49 6.52 -9.39
N GLY A 101 -14.75 6.59 -8.95
CA GLY A 101 -15.76 5.59 -9.27
C GLY A 101 -16.06 5.39 -10.77
N THR A 102 -15.75 6.39 -11.61
CA THR A 102 -15.92 6.32 -13.07
C THR A 102 -14.84 5.45 -13.72
N VAL A 103 -13.62 5.40 -13.15
CA VAL A 103 -12.47 4.66 -13.71
C VAL A 103 -12.20 3.35 -12.97
N LEU A 104 -13.05 2.98 -12.00
CA LEU A 104 -12.83 1.82 -11.14
C LEU A 104 -12.79 0.48 -11.91
N GLY A 105 -13.44 0.40 -13.08
CA GLY A 105 -13.32 -0.75 -13.98
C GLY A 105 -11.92 -0.89 -14.55
N THR A 106 -11.39 0.18 -15.15
CA THR A 106 -10.02 0.25 -15.70
C THR A 106 -8.96 0.00 -14.62
N VAL A 107 -9.14 0.56 -13.43
CA VAL A 107 -8.23 0.30 -12.30
C VAL A 107 -8.31 -1.16 -11.85
N GLY A 108 -9.50 -1.77 -11.88
CA GLY A 108 -9.69 -3.20 -11.62
C GLY A 108 -8.98 -4.07 -12.65
N GLU A 109 -9.07 -3.75 -13.95
CA GLU A 109 -8.37 -4.49 -15.03
C GLU A 109 -6.85 -4.52 -14.83
N LEU A 110 -6.26 -3.46 -14.29
CA LEU A 110 -4.82 -3.37 -14.03
C LEU A 110 -4.38 -4.05 -12.72
N LEU A 111 -5.28 -4.20 -11.74
CA LEU A 111 -4.96 -4.68 -10.40
C LEU A 111 -5.40 -6.12 -10.14
N ASP A 112 -6.55 -6.53 -10.69
CA ASP A 112 -7.15 -7.83 -10.40
C ASP A 112 -6.20 -8.96 -10.83
N GLY A 113 -6.05 -9.97 -9.98
CA GLY A 113 -5.22 -11.16 -10.27
C GLY A 113 -3.71 -10.98 -10.11
N ARG A 114 -3.21 -9.75 -10.05
CA ARG A 114 -1.77 -9.43 -9.95
C ARG A 114 -1.27 -9.26 -8.53
N GLU A 115 0.04 -9.31 -8.36
CA GLU A 115 0.69 -8.83 -7.15
C GLU A 115 0.91 -7.31 -7.23
N LEU A 116 0.37 -6.60 -6.23
CA LEU A 116 0.45 -5.15 -6.13
C LEU A 116 1.73 -4.73 -5.38
N ILE A 117 2.61 -4.01 -6.05
CA ILE A 117 3.80 -3.41 -5.45
C ILE A 117 3.51 -1.97 -5.00
N THR A 118 3.87 -1.67 -3.76
CA THR A 118 3.67 -0.36 -3.14
C THR A 118 4.91 0.08 -2.34
N HIS A 119 4.95 1.36 -1.99
CA HIS A 119 5.84 1.89 -0.97
C HIS A 119 4.95 2.49 0.13
N ASP A 120 4.97 1.92 1.34
CA ASP A 120 3.96 2.16 2.39
C ASP A 120 2.58 1.61 1.98
N LEU A 121 2.48 0.28 2.02
CA LEU A 121 1.27 -0.50 1.73
C LEU A 121 0.07 -0.02 2.54
N PRO A 122 0.16 0.19 3.87
CA PRO A 122 -0.99 0.59 4.66
C PRO A 122 -1.69 1.84 4.12
N ARG A 123 -0.90 2.81 3.68
CA ARG A 123 -1.41 4.05 3.10
C ARG A 123 -1.90 3.84 1.67
N THR A 124 -1.06 3.31 0.79
CA THR A 124 -1.33 3.23 -0.65
C THR A 124 -2.55 2.35 -0.93
N TRP A 125 -2.56 1.13 -0.40
CA TRP A 125 -3.70 0.24 -0.56
C TRP A 125 -4.94 0.73 0.18
N GLY A 126 -4.76 1.37 1.35
CA GLY A 126 -5.85 2.00 2.10
C GLY A 126 -6.62 3.06 1.31
N PHE A 127 -5.92 3.94 0.59
CA PHE A 127 -6.57 4.95 -0.25
C PHE A 127 -7.37 4.34 -1.40
N ILE A 128 -6.80 3.35 -2.11
CA ILE A 128 -7.50 2.67 -3.22
C ILE A 128 -8.77 1.97 -2.71
N VAL A 129 -8.66 1.23 -1.60
CA VAL A 129 -9.79 0.52 -1.00
C VAL A 129 -10.88 1.50 -0.52
N GLU A 130 -10.52 2.58 0.19
CA GLU A 130 -11.50 3.52 0.72
C GLU A 130 -12.19 4.34 -0.37
N GLU A 131 -11.49 4.76 -1.43
CA GLU A 131 -12.14 5.42 -2.57
C GLU A 131 -13.04 4.47 -3.36
N ALA A 132 -12.66 3.20 -3.54
CA ALA A 132 -13.53 2.19 -4.14
C ALA A 132 -14.80 1.96 -3.30
N LYS A 133 -14.67 1.89 -1.97
CA LYS A 133 -15.82 1.83 -1.05
C LYS A 133 -16.69 3.10 -1.15
N ARG A 134 -16.11 4.30 -1.23
CA ARG A 134 -16.85 5.57 -1.44
C ARG A 134 -17.63 5.55 -2.74
N ALA A 135 -17.02 5.10 -3.84
CA ALA A 135 -17.66 4.97 -5.14
C ALA A 135 -18.88 4.04 -5.07
N ARG A 136 -18.74 2.87 -4.45
CA ARG A 136 -19.85 1.92 -4.25
C ARG A 136 -20.97 2.49 -3.39
N ARG A 137 -20.63 3.17 -2.28
CA ARG A 137 -21.60 3.87 -1.42
C ARG A 137 -22.35 4.96 -2.20
N HIS A 138 -21.66 5.70 -3.06
CA HIS A 138 -22.26 6.73 -3.91
C HIS A 138 -23.26 6.12 -4.91
N ALA A 139 -22.86 5.09 -5.67
CA ALA A 139 -23.75 4.40 -6.60
C ALA A 139 -24.97 3.79 -5.92
N ASN A 140 -24.79 3.16 -4.75
CA ASN A 140 -25.89 2.59 -3.97
C ASN A 140 -26.90 3.67 -3.53
N ARG A 141 -26.42 4.83 -3.05
CA ARG A 141 -27.29 5.97 -2.71
C ARG A 141 -28.04 6.50 -3.92
N ALA A 142 -27.35 6.70 -5.04
CA ALA A 142 -27.96 7.17 -6.29
C ALA A 142 -29.08 6.23 -6.79
N ASN A 143 -28.90 4.91 -6.65
CA ASN A 143 -29.89 3.92 -7.08
C ASN A 143 -31.09 3.81 -6.14
N ARG A 144 -30.94 4.06 -4.83
CA ARG A 144 -32.08 4.07 -3.89
C ARG A 144 -33.12 5.12 -4.29
N GLY A 145 -32.68 6.31 -4.68
CA GLY A 145 -33.56 7.40 -5.14
C GLY A 145 -34.16 7.22 -6.54
N ARG A 146 -33.79 6.15 -7.26
CA ARG A 146 -34.25 5.87 -8.64
C ARG A 146 -35.26 4.72 -8.74
N ARG A 147 -35.65 4.09 -7.63
CA ARG A 147 -36.67 3.04 -7.62
C ARG A 147 -37.99 3.59 -8.19
N GLY A 148 -38.45 3.04 -9.31
CA GLY A 148 -39.75 3.37 -9.94
C GLY A 148 -39.72 4.32 -11.15
N ARG A 149 -38.57 4.89 -11.51
CA ARG A 149 -38.41 5.66 -12.77
C ARG A 149 -37.45 4.86 -13.64
N GLY A 150 -37.84 4.44 -14.84
CA GLY A 150 -37.06 3.61 -15.79
C GLY A 150 -35.74 4.22 -16.30
N ARG A 151 -35.00 4.96 -15.46
CA ARG A 151 -33.67 5.49 -15.73
C ARG A 151 -32.63 4.43 -15.43
N GLY A 152 -31.58 4.40 -16.26
CA GLY A 152 -30.43 3.51 -16.09
C GLY A 152 -29.82 3.57 -14.68
N ARG A 153 -29.41 2.39 -14.19
CA ARG A 153 -28.78 2.19 -12.88
C ARG A 153 -27.36 2.76 -12.90
N VAL A 154 -26.97 3.50 -11.86
CA VAL A 154 -25.57 3.90 -11.66
C VAL A 154 -24.79 2.66 -11.23
N ARG A 155 -23.82 2.23 -12.03
CA ARG A 155 -22.91 1.14 -11.67
C ARG A 155 -21.62 1.74 -11.11
N ALA A 156 -21.12 1.15 -10.04
CA ALA A 156 -19.74 1.34 -9.60
C ALA A 156 -19.04 -0.01 -9.76
N GLY A 157 -17.76 0.03 -10.14
CA GLY A 157 -16.91 -1.16 -10.16
C GLY A 157 -16.84 -1.85 -8.79
N ARG A 158 -16.32 -3.07 -8.78
CA ARG A 158 -15.92 -3.77 -7.55
C ARG A 158 -14.70 -3.08 -6.93
N ILE A 159 -14.42 -3.39 -5.67
CA ILE A 159 -13.11 -3.06 -5.10
C ILE A 159 -12.10 -3.95 -5.85
N PRO A 160 -10.98 -3.39 -6.35
CA PRO A 160 -9.94 -4.19 -7.01
C PRO A 160 -9.45 -5.32 -6.11
N ALA A 161 -9.01 -6.41 -6.71
CA ALA A 161 -8.63 -7.64 -6.04
C ALA A 161 -7.27 -8.16 -6.53
N PRO A 162 -6.17 -7.44 -6.23
CA PRO A 162 -4.84 -8.03 -6.36
C PRO A 162 -4.75 -9.26 -5.46
N THR A 163 -3.97 -10.26 -5.85
CA THR A 163 -3.84 -11.51 -5.07
C THR A 163 -3.02 -11.30 -3.80
N ARG A 164 -1.97 -10.48 -3.91
CA ARG A 164 -1.03 -10.15 -2.84
C ARG A 164 -0.63 -8.68 -2.95
N VAL A 165 -0.10 -8.13 -1.86
CA VAL A 165 0.46 -6.78 -1.82
C VAL A 165 1.84 -6.80 -1.17
N THR A 166 2.81 -6.24 -1.86
CA THR A 166 4.21 -6.13 -1.44
C THR A 166 4.53 -4.68 -1.07
N ASP A 167 5.23 -4.49 0.04
CA ASP A 167 5.66 -3.19 0.54
C ASP A 167 7.19 -3.06 0.48
N THR A 168 7.68 -2.20 -0.40
CA THR A 168 9.12 -1.95 -0.57
C THR A 168 9.75 -1.27 0.64
N LEU A 169 9.01 -0.47 1.42
CA LEU A 169 9.52 0.13 2.65
C LEU A 169 9.67 -0.92 3.77
N ALA A 170 8.66 -1.79 3.92
CA ALA A 170 8.76 -2.89 4.89
C ALA A 170 9.83 -3.90 4.47
N THR A 171 9.97 -4.17 3.17
CA THR A 171 11.04 -5.01 2.63
C THR A 171 12.42 -4.45 3.00
N ALA A 172 12.65 -3.14 2.83
CA ALA A 172 13.94 -2.55 3.17
C ALA A 172 14.32 -2.72 4.65
N ARG A 173 13.34 -2.66 5.55
CA ARG A 173 13.54 -2.88 6.99
C ARG A 173 13.87 -4.34 7.31
N LEU A 174 13.16 -5.30 6.69
CA LEU A 174 13.48 -6.72 6.82
C LEU A 174 14.89 -7.04 6.30
N GLN A 175 15.32 -6.38 5.23
CA GLN A 175 16.67 -6.50 4.68
C GLN A 175 17.75 -5.78 5.52
N GLY A 176 17.38 -5.22 6.68
CA GLY A 176 18.30 -4.58 7.63
C GLY A 176 18.99 -3.32 7.07
N VAL A 177 18.37 -2.67 6.08
CA VAL A 177 18.92 -1.46 5.48
C VAL A 177 18.69 -0.27 6.40
N ASP A 178 19.73 0.53 6.63
CA ASP A 178 19.60 1.78 7.37
C ASP A 178 18.92 2.86 6.51
N LEU A 179 17.84 3.45 7.03
CA LEU A 179 16.93 4.30 6.25
C LEU A 179 16.89 5.73 6.82
N PRO A 180 17.80 6.61 6.39
CA PRO A 180 17.78 8.02 6.82
C PRO A 180 16.53 8.77 6.32
N ASP A 181 15.95 8.33 5.21
CA ASP A 181 14.69 8.85 4.68
C ASP A 181 13.81 7.68 4.21
N THR A 182 12.61 7.59 4.80
CA THR A 182 11.67 6.48 4.57
C THR A 182 10.73 6.69 3.40
N ARG A 183 10.88 7.78 2.64
CA ARG A 183 10.12 8.02 1.41
C ARG A 183 10.76 7.26 0.26
N LEU A 184 9.98 6.94 -0.76
CA LEU A 184 10.40 6.12 -1.91
C LEU A 184 11.77 6.51 -2.47
N ARG A 185 11.98 7.80 -2.76
CA ARG A 185 13.24 8.31 -3.31
C ARG A 185 14.41 8.20 -2.34
N GLY A 186 14.15 8.35 -1.04
CA GLY A 186 15.14 8.16 0.00
C GLY A 186 15.60 6.72 0.08
N VAL A 187 14.64 5.79 0.13
CA VAL A 187 14.92 4.35 0.13
C VAL A 187 15.63 3.93 -1.16
N ALA A 188 15.16 4.37 -2.33
CA ALA A 188 15.81 4.06 -3.61
C ALA A 188 17.29 4.47 -3.66
N ARG A 189 17.64 5.66 -3.13
CA ARG A 189 19.03 6.10 -3.02
C ARG A 189 19.87 5.19 -2.14
N THR A 190 19.31 4.69 -1.04
CA THR A 190 20.03 3.73 -0.18
C THR A 190 20.33 2.42 -0.90
N TYR A 191 19.51 2.03 -1.89
CA TYR A 191 19.76 0.90 -2.79
C TYR A 191 20.69 1.24 -3.96
N GLY A 192 21.25 2.47 -4.01
CA GLY A 192 22.17 2.90 -5.05
C GLY A 192 21.49 3.34 -6.35
N LEU A 193 20.17 3.50 -6.37
CA LEU A 193 19.42 3.96 -7.55
C LEU A 193 19.55 5.47 -7.72
N ASP A 194 19.58 5.91 -8.99
CA ASP A 194 19.59 7.33 -9.35
C ASP A 194 18.19 7.95 -9.17
N ALA A 195 17.84 8.26 -7.92
CA ALA A 195 16.57 8.92 -7.60
C ALA A 195 16.78 10.41 -7.29
N PRO A 196 15.80 11.29 -7.60
CA PRO A 196 15.84 12.69 -7.18
C PRO A 196 15.90 12.83 -5.66
N SER A 197 16.36 13.99 -5.17
CA SER A 197 16.43 14.22 -3.73
C SER A 197 15.05 14.09 -3.09
N PRO A 198 14.92 13.33 -1.98
CA PRO A 198 13.66 13.31 -1.25
C PRO A 198 13.44 14.65 -0.53
N VAL A 199 14.50 15.39 -0.20
CA VAL A 199 14.42 16.69 0.47
C VAL A 199 13.70 17.70 -0.42
N ALA A 200 12.75 18.44 0.17
CA ALA A 200 12.04 19.49 -0.55
C ALA A 200 13.06 20.51 -1.10
N SER A 201 13.05 20.70 -2.41
CA SER A 201 13.90 21.65 -3.11
C SER A 201 13.04 22.48 -4.08
N VAL A 202 13.49 23.71 -4.33
CA VAL A 202 12.94 24.57 -5.36
C VAL A 202 13.14 24.01 -6.77
N ASP A 203 14.13 23.12 -6.97
CA ASP A 203 14.41 22.47 -8.26
C ASP A 203 13.25 21.58 -8.73
N ASN A 204 12.41 21.15 -7.79
CA ASN A 204 11.22 20.36 -8.08
C ASN A 204 9.98 21.23 -8.37
N ILE A 205 10.07 22.56 -8.24
CA ILE A 205 8.95 23.46 -8.51
C ILE A 205 8.66 23.45 -10.01
N GLY A 206 7.39 23.30 -10.36
CA GLY A 206 6.93 23.34 -11.76
C GLY A 206 6.96 22.00 -12.50
N VAL A 207 7.52 20.93 -11.92
CA VAL A 207 7.37 19.58 -12.49
C VAL A 207 5.89 19.17 -12.41
N PRO A 208 5.23 18.87 -13.54
CA PRO A 208 3.82 18.48 -13.56
C PRO A 208 3.55 17.26 -12.66
N GLU A 209 2.39 17.22 -11.99
CA GLU A 209 2.04 16.11 -11.10
C GLU A 209 2.12 14.75 -11.81
N ARG A 210 1.64 14.66 -13.04
CA ARG A 210 1.68 13.42 -13.83
C ARG A 210 3.10 12.91 -14.01
N GLU A 211 4.03 13.79 -14.39
CA GLU A 211 5.44 13.43 -14.59
C GLU A 211 6.06 12.96 -13.28
N ARG A 212 5.80 13.68 -12.18
CA ARG A 212 6.29 13.29 -10.84
C ARG A 212 5.75 11.94 -10.40
N THR A 213 4.45 11.72 -10.56
CA THR A 213 3.79 10.48 -10.14
C THR A 213 4.25 9.30 -10.98
N MET A 214 4.40 9.45 -12.30
CA MET A 214 4.87 8.37 -13.16
C MET A 214 6.36 8.07 -12.97
N ALA A 215 7.20 9.07 -12.74
CA ALA A 215 8.59 8.86 -12.34
C ALA A 215 8.69 8.11 -10.99
N ASP A 216 7.82 8.41 -10.02
CA ASP A 216 7.75 7.64 -8.78
C ASP A 216 7.25 6.19 -9.03
N VAL A 217 6.39 5.95 -10.02
CA VAL A 217 5.94 4.58 -10.38
C VAL A 217 7.09 3.77 -11.01
N GLU A 218 7.84 4.36 -11.94
CA GLU A 218 9.01 3.73 -12.56
C GLU A 218 10.08 3.41 -11.50
N LEU A 219 10.38 4.39 -10.64
CA LEU A 219 11.32 4.21 -9.54
C LEU A 219 10.88 3.12 -8.55
N LEU A 220 9.58 2.94 -8.34
CA LEU A 220 9.05 1.86 -7.51
C LEU A 220 9.33 0.47 -8.12
N VAL A 221 9.22 0.35 -9.44
CA VAL A 221 9.59 -0.90 -10.15
C VAL A 221 11.09 -1.15 -10.05
N GLU A 222 11.93 -0.13 -10.25
CA GLU A 222 13.39 -0.24 -10.09
C GLU A 222 13.80 -0.64 -8.67
N LEU A 223 13.19 -0.02 -7.65
CA LEU A 223 13.44 -0.38 -6.25
C LEU A 223 13.04 -1.83 -5.96
N TRP A 224 11.89 -2.27 -6.47
CA TRP A 224 11.47 -3.67 -6.34
C TRP A 224 12.49 -4.63 -6.94
N ARG A 225 13.02 -4.35 -8.15
CA ARG A 225 14.08 -5.16 -8.77
C ARG A 225 15.35 -5.21 -7.92
N ALA A 226 15.84 -4.05 -7.49
CA ALA A 226 17.06 -3.93 -6.67
C ALA A 226 16.93 -4.68 -5.33
N GLN A 227 15.74 -4.66 -4.73
CA GLN A 227 15.43 -5.43 -3.52
C GLN A 227 15.43 -6.94 -3.77
N GLY A 228 14.92 -7.38 -4.93
CA GLY A 228 14.94 -8.77 -5.37
C GLY A 228 16.36 -9.31 -5.58
N GLU A 229 17.20 -8.53 -6.27
CA GLU A 229 18.60 -8.87 -6.54
C GLU A 229 19.40 -9.00 -5.24
N ARG A 230 19.25 -8.05 -4.32
CA ARG A 230 19.94 -8.06 -3.01
C ARG A 230 19.61 -9.29 -2.17
N ALA A 231 18.37 -9.77 -2.23
CA ALA A 231 17.95 -10.94 -1.46
C ALA A 231 18.59 -12.25 -1.96
N GLY A 232 19.07 -12.29 -3.21
CA GLY A 232 19.81 -13.41 -3.77
C GLY A 232 21.18 -13.69 -3.13
N ASP A 233 21.73 -12.72 -2.39
CA ASP A 233 23.09 -12.79 -1.82
C ASP A 233 23.12 -13.14 -0.31
N GLY A 234 21.98 -13.43 0.33
CA GLY A 234 21.87 -13.58 1.80
C GLY A 234 21.31 -14.93 2.31
N PRO A 235 21.63 -15.38 3.55
CA PRO A 235 21.32 -16.75 3.99
C PRO A 235 19.92 -17.03 4.58
N SER A 236 18.96 -16.09 4.67
CA SER A 236 17.65 -16.39 5.30
C SER A 236 16.48 -15.46 4.95
N SER A 237 15.37 -16.12 4.58
CA SER A 237 13.92 -15.80 4.70
C SER A 237 13.35 -14.51 4.09
N SER A 238 12.48 -14.71 3.09
CA SER A 238 11.55 -13.75 2.48
C SER A 238 12.20 -12.54 1.82
N THR A 239 12.47 -12.65 0.51
CA THR A 239 12.96 -11.57 -0.37
C THR A 239 12.19 -10.26 -0.19
N PHE A 240 10.87 -10.36 -0.02
CA PHE A 240 9.94 -9.23 0.09
C PHE A 240 9.05 -9.35 1.31
N ALA A 241 8.61 -8.19 1.82
CA ALA A 241 7.50 -8.08 2.76
C ALA A 241 6.18 -8.09 1.98
N THR A 242 5.51 -9.25 1.96
CA THR A 242 4.33 -9.49 1.12
C THR A 242 3.20 -10.15 1.90
N TRP A 243 1.98 -9.65 1.72
CA TRP A 243 0.77 -10.19 2.35
C TRP A 243 -0.25 -10.62 1.31
N PRO A 244 -0.96 -11.76 1.49
CA PRO A 244 -2.21 -12.01 0.80
C PRO A 244 -3.19 -10.86 1.03
N THR A 245 -3.89 -10.41 -0.02
CA THR A 245 -4.82 -9.27 0.12
C THR A 245 -5.95 -9.56 1.10
N ASP A 246 -6.38 -10.82 1.20
CA ASP A 246 -7.44 -11.26 2.13
C ASP A 246 -7.02 -11.21 3.60
N ASP A 247 -5.71 -11.20 3.88
CA ASP A 247 -5.17 -11.06 5.23
C ASP A 247 -5.05 -9.58 5.66
N LEU A 248 -5.34 -8.64 4.75
CA LEU A 248 -5.30 -7.21 5.02
C LEU A 248 -6.69 -6.67 5.38
N ARG A 249 -6.73 -5.86 6.45
CA ARG A 249 -7.94 -5.14 6.84
C ARG A 249 -7.65 -3.71 7.24
N ALA A 250 -8.66 -2.86 7.04
CA ALA A 250 -8.60 -1.46 7.43
C ALA A 250 -8.60 -1.30 8.96
N ASP A 251 -7.68 -0.49 9.48
CA ASP A 251 -7.76 0.02 10.85
C ASP A 251 -8.82 1.14 10.99
N ASN A 252 -8.91 1.74 12.18
CA ASN A 252 -9.90 2.76 12.47
C ASN A 252 -9.79 4.03 11.61
N VAL A 253 -8.61 4.31 11.02
CA VAL A 253 -8.33 5.45 10.13
C VAL A 253 -8.24 5.04 8.65
N GLY A 254 -8.47 3.77 8.33
CA GLY A 254 -8.56 3.25 6.96
C GLY A 254 -7.23 2.75 6.38
N LEU A 255 -6.16 2.69 7.18
CA LEU A 255 -4.89 2.10 6.74
C LEU A 255 -5.02 0.58 6.68
N GLN A 256 -4.52 -0.05 5.63
CA GLN A 256 -4.56 -1.52 5.47
C GLN A 256 -3.44 -2.15 6.28
N ARG A 257 -3.78 -3.08 7.17
CA ARG A 257 -2.83 -3.77 8.05
C ARG A 257 -3.14 -5.26 8.05
N SER A 258 -2.16 -6.08 8.42
CA SER A 258 -2.38 -7.49 8.66
C SER A 258 -3.50 -7.73 9.68
N GLY A 259 -4.24 -8.82 9.50
CA GLY A 259 -5.26 -9.29 10.44
C GLY A 259 -4.69 -9.42 11.85
N VAL A 260 -3.50 -10.03 11.99
CA VAL A 260 -2.77 -10.20 13.26
C VAL A 260 -2.63 -8.87 14.00
N ARG A 261 -2.17 -7.82 13.30
CA ARG A 261 -1.96 -6.51 13.91
C ARG A 261 -3.24 -5.85 14.35
N VAL A 262 -4.31 -5.96 13.56
CA VAL A 262 -5.59 -5.35 13.91
C VAL A 262 -6.31 -6.15 15.00
N ASP A 263 -6.22 -7.48 14.99
CA ASP A 263 -6.76 -8.34 16.04
C ASP A 263 -6.10 -8.04 17.38
N ALA A 264 -4.77 -7.87 17.38
CA ALA A 264 -4.02 -7.50 18.57
C ALA A 264 -4.43 -6.13 19.13
N MET A 265 -4.78 -5.16 18.29
CA MET A 265 -5.29 -3.85 18.74
C MET A 265 -6.69 -3.93 19.35
N GLU A 266 -7.53 -4.84 18.85
CA GLU A 266 -8.93 -5.01 19.27
C GLU A 266 -9.09 -6.04 20.40
N ALA A 267 -8.01 -6.76 20.73
CA ALA A 267 -8.01 -7.81 21.74
C ALA A 267 -8.45 -7.28 23.13
N PRO A 268 -9.30 -8.03 23.85
CA PRO A 268 -9.65 -7.70 25.23
C PRO A 268 -8.41 -7.64 26.13
N ARG A 269 -8.46 -6.76 27.14
CA ARG A 269 -7.38 -6.56 28.11
C ARG A 269 -7.84 -7.01 29.51
N PRO A 270 -7.86 -8.32 29.81
CA PRO A 270 -8.40 -8.84 31.07
C PRO A 270 -7.52 -8.54 32.28
N ASN A 271 -6.21 -8.36 32.07
CA ASN A 271 -5.24 -8.05 33.12
C ASN A 271 -4.92 -6.54 33.11
N PRO A 272 -4.90 -5.88 34.27
CA PRO A 272 -4.47 -4.50 34.35
C PRO A 272 -2.97 -4.39 34.03
N ASN A 273 -2.55 -3.26 33.48
CA ASN A 273 -1.15 -3.02 33.19
C ASN A 273 -0.36 -2.83 34.50
N PRO A 274 0.64 -3.69 34.81
CA PRO A 274 1.42 -3.61 36.04
C PRO A 274 2.49 -2.51 36.03
N GLY A 275 2.55 -1.70 34.97
CA GLY A 275 3.43 -0.55 34.82
C GLY A 275 4.58 -0.77 33.83
N THR A 276 5.53 0.15 33.84
CA THR A 276 6.64 0.19 32.89
C THR A 276 7.64 -0.96 33.11
N TYR A 277 8.14 -1.52 32.01
CA TYR A 277 9.24 -2.47 32.05
C TYR A 277 10.48 -1.81 32.65
N ARG A 278 11.27 -2.57 33.43
CA ARG A 278 12.55 -2.10 33.96
C ARG A 278 13.66 -2.89 33.29
N PRO A 279 14.63 -2.25 32.62
CA PRO A 279 15.77 -2.93 32.02
C PRO A 279 16.45 -3.90 33.00
N GLY A 280 16.73 -5.13 32.54
CA GLY A 280 17.27 -6.22 33.37
C GLY A 280 16.22 -6.99 34.18
N GLY A 281 14.96 -6.53 34.22
CA GLY A 281 13.83 -7.25 34.79
C GLY A 281 13.13 -8.18 33.80
N LYS A 282 12.00 -8.75 34.25
CA LYS A 282 11.11 -9.59 33.42
C LYS A 282 9.92 -8.79 32.89
N LEU A 283 9.42 -9.18 31.72
CA LEU A 283 8.09 -8.77 31.25
C LEU A 283 7.02 -9.45 32.13
N LYS A 284 5.86 -8.82 32.24
CA LYS A 284 4.75 -9.30 33.07
C LYS A 284 3.46 -9.30 32.26
N VAL A 285 2.63 -10.32 32.47
CA VAL A 285 1.28 -10.39 31.89
C VAL A 285 0.52 -9.08 32.15
N GLY A 286 -0.18 -8.58 31.14
CA GLY A 286 -0.92 -7.32 31.17
C GLY A 286 -0.10 -6.08 30.81
N MET A 287 1.25 -6.15 30.74
CA MET A 287 2.05 -5.02 30.26
C MET A 287 1.64 -4.63 28.84
N GLU A 288 1.60 -3.33 28.56
CA GLU A 288 1.34 -2.81 27.22
C GLU A 288 2.65 -2.71 26.44
N PHE A 289 2.70 -3.26 25.24
CA PHE A 289 3.81 -3.06 24.32
C PHE A 289 3.35 -2.38 23.04
N ALA A 290 4.21 -1.51 22.52
CA ALA A 290 4.08 -0.95 21.19
C ALA A 290 5.28 -1.40 20.35
N ILE A 291 5.12 -1.37 19.03
CA ILE A 291 6.24 -1.60 18.12
C ILE A 291 6.49 -0.37 17.25
N ALA A 292 7.76 -0.04 17.09
CA ALA A 292 8.25 0.90 16.09
C ALA A 292 8.46 0.17 14.76
N PRO A 293 8.49 0.88 13.62
CA PRO A 293 8.65 0.23 12.34
C PRO A 293 10.10 -0.23 12.07
N GLU A 294 11.08 0.21 12.84
CA GLU A 294 12.48 -0.20 12.76
C GLU A 294 12.66 -1.62 13.33
N LEU A 295 12.25 -2.65 12.59
CA LEU A 295 12.36 -4.06 12.97
C LEU A 295 13.00 -4.86 11.83
N THR A 296 13.81 -5.84 12.19
CA THR A 296 14.37 -6.82 11.24
C THR A 296 13.59 -8.14 11.26
N THR A 297 12.79 -8.36 12.30
CA THR A 297 11.81 -9.44 12.40
C THR A 297 10.45 -8.98 11.85
N PRO A 298 9.69 -9.82 11.13
CA PRO A 298 8.34 -9.49 10.71
C PRO A 298 7.48 -9.01 11.88
N ALA A 299 6.82 -7.86 11.68
CA ALA A 299 6.04 -7.20 12.74
C ALA A 299 4.93 -8.11 13.31
N ASP A 300 4.32 -8.94 12.46
CA ASP A 300 3.26 -9.87 12.85
C ASP A 300 3.77 -10.97 13.80
N ASP A 301 5.02 -11.40 13.65
CA ASP A 301 5.64 -12.38 14.54
C ASP A 301 5.86 -11.79 15.94
N ILE A 302 6.36 -10.55 16.00
CA ILE A 302 6.56 -9.81 17.27
C ILE A 302 5.22 -9.55 17.97
N ILE A 303 4.22 -9.07 17.22
CA ILE A 303 2.88 -8.80 17.76
C ILE A 303 2.26 -10.11 18.25
N GLY A 304 2.27 -11.15 17.42
CA GLY A 304 1.69 -12.44 17.76
C GLY A 304 2.36 -13.07 18.98
N ALA A 305 3.69 -12.99 19.09
CA ALA A 305 4.43 -13.50 20.24
C ALA A 305 4.07 -12.75 21.54
N GLY A 306 4.04 -11.42 21.50
CA GLY A 306 3.66 -10.61 22.68
C GLY A 306 2.24 -10.89 23.15
N VAL A 307 1.28 -10.97 22.23
CA VAL A 307 -0.12 -11.28 22.56
C VAL A 307 -0.27 -12.69 23.14
N ARG A 308 0.40 -13.70 22.57
CA ARG A 308 0.40 -15.08 23.11
C ARG A 308 0.99 -15.16 24.52
N ALA A 309 1.96 -14.32 24.83
CA ALA A 309 2.56 -14.22 26.18
C ALA A 309 1.68 -13.45 27.18
N GLY A 310 0.49 -12.98 26.79
CA GLY A 310 -0.43 -12.25 27.65
C GLY A 310 -0.12 -10.76 27.79
N LEU A 311 0.66 -10.18 26.88
CA LEU A 311 0.87 -8.74 26.79
C LEU A 311 -0.24 -8.07 25.96
N ALA A 312 -0.50 -6.79 26.21
CA ALA A 312 -1.46 -6.00 25.47
C ALA A 312 -0.75 -5.21 24.36
N TYR A 313 -1.14 -5.40 23.10
CA TYR A 313 -0.61 -4.61 22.00
C TYR A 313 -1.27 -3.23 21.91
N SER A 314 -0.49 -2.20 21.59
CA SER A 314 -0.98 -0.88 21.23
C SER A 314 -0.21 -0.33 20.02
N GLU A 315 -0.94 0.20 19.04
CA GLU A 315 -0.32 0.88 17.91
C GLU A 315 0.29 2.23 18.32
N LYS A 316 -0.27 2.87 19.35
CA LYS A 316 0.14 4.19 19.82
C LYS A 316 1.06 4.08 21.02
N VAL A 317 2.09 4.92 21.06
CA VAL A 317 2.93 5.10 22.25
C VAL A 317 2.26 6.10 23.18
N THR A 318 1.77 5.62 24.31
CA THR A 318 1.10 6.43 25.34
C THR A 318 1.88 6.37 26.66
N ARG A 319 1.46 7.10 27.70
CA ARG A 319 2.10 6.97 29.03
C ARG A 319 1.82 5.63 29.71
N GLU A 320 0.85 4.86 29.21
CA GLU A 320 0.55 3.51 29.69
C GLU A 320 1.46 2.47 29.04
N THR A 321 2.14 2.80 27.94
CA THR A 321 3.01 1.85 27.25
C THR A 321 4.17 1.43 28.16
N SER A 322 4.30 0.12 28.39
CA SER A 322 5.30 -0.45 29.29
C SER A 322 6.66 -0.63 28.62
N VAL A 323 6.66 -0.93 27.31
CA VAL A 323 7.88 -1.13 26.51
C VAL A 323 7.62 -0.82 25.04
N LEU A 324 8.61 -0.22 24.37
CA LEU A 324 8.62 -0.07 22.91
C LEU A 324 9.61 -1.07 22.31
N VAL A 325 9.14 -1.90 21.38
CA VAL A 325 10.01 -2.76 20.57
C VAL A 325 10.51 -1.97 19.37
N CYS A 326 11.83 -1.79 19.26
CA CYS A 326 12.48 -0.97 18.24
C CYS A 326 13.97 -1.33 18.13
N ASN A 327 14.42 -1.65 16.91
CA ASN A 327 15.84 -1.77 16.59
C ASN A 327 16.40 -0.38 16.31
N ARG A 328 16.85 0.28 17.38
CA ARG A 328 17.57 1.55 17.28
C ARG A 328 18.96 1.30 16.66
N PRO A 329 19.37 2.02 15.61
CA PRO A 329 20.75 1.99 15.13
C PRO A 329 21.73 2.36 16.25
N ALA A 330 22.93 1.78 16.24
CA ALA A 330 23.89 1.93 17.33
C ALA A 330 24.45 3.35 17.46
N ASP A 331 24.46 4.08 16.35
CA ASP A 331 25.02 5.42 16.16
C ASP A 331 24.01 6.55 16.38
N VAL A 332 22.70 6.24 16.46
CA VAL A 332 21.64 7.24 16.67
C VAL A 332 21.55 7.65 18.14
N THR A 333 21.79 8.93 18.42
CA THR A 333 21.64 9.48 19.77
C THR A 333 20.17 9.63 20.16
N PRO A 334 19.82 9.75 21.46
CA PRO A 334 18.44 9.99 21.88
C PRO A 334 17.81 11.25 21.25
N GLU A 335 18.61 12.27 20.96
CA GLU A 335 18.16 13.52 20.33
C GLU A 335 17.81 13.37 18.85
N GLU A 336 18.40 12.36 18.19
CA GLU A 336 18.21 12.06 16.77
C GLU A 336 17.06 11.08 16.52
N LEU A 337 16.46 10.54 17.58
CA LEU A 337 15.31 9.66 17.47
C LEU A 337 14.15 10.37 16.75
N THR A 338 13.46 9.63 15.87
CA THR A 338 12.25 10.07 15.21
C THR A 338 11.07 9.15 15.52
N GLY A 339 9.86 9.55 15.09
CA GLY A 339 8.68 8.70 15.15
C GLY A 339 8.34 8.16 16.55
N LYS A 340 8.02 6.86 16.62
CA LYS A 340 7.61 6.20 17.88
C LYS A 340 8.75 6.12 18.88
N ALA A 341 9.98 5.91 18.43
CA ALA A 341 11.16 5.85 19.30
C ALA A 341 11.38 7.19 20.03
N MET A 342 11.30 8.31 19.32
CA MET A 342 11.32 9.65 19.90
C MET A 342 10.21 9.85 20.94
N HIS A 343 8.98 9.43 20.61
CA HIS A 343 7.83 9.58 21.50
C HIS A 343 7.90 8.72 22.76
N ALA A 344 8.54 7.55 22.67
CA ALA A 344 8.83 6.68 23.80
C ALA A 344 9.90 7.28 24.71
N HIS A 345 10.99 7.77 24.13
CA HIS A 345 12.05 8.44 24.87
C HIS A 345 11.52 9.64 25.66
N ARG A 346 10.70 10.51 25.05
CA ARG A 346 10.05 11.66 25.73
C ARG A 346 9.09 11.28 26.87
N LYS A 347 8.73 10.01 27.01
CA LYS A 347 7.82 9.49 28.05
C LYS A 347 8.54 8.53 29.01
N ASP A 348 9.87 8.44 28.92
CA ASP A 348 10.70 7.53 29.71
C ASP A 348 10.30 6.05 29.54
N ILE A 349 9.85 5.69 28.34
CA ILE A 349 9.48 4.31 28.00
C ILE A 349 10.74 3.59 27.50
N PRO A 350 11.09 2.42 28.05
CA PRO A 350 12.26 1.67 27.64
C PRO A 350 12.10 1.14 26.20
N LEU A 351 13.20 1.22 25.44
CA LEU A 351 13.33 0.62 24.12
C LEU A 351 14.03 -0.74 24.25
N VAL A 352 13.53 -1.74 23.55
CA VAL A 352 14.09 -3.10 23.49
C VAL A 352 14.15 -3.51 22.02
N SER A 353 15.25 -4.11 21.56
CA SER A 353 15.30 -4.66 20.20
C SER A 353 14.29 -5.81 20.03
N ASP A 354 13.90 -6.11 18.79
CA ASP A 354 13.01 -7.23 18.51
C ASP A 354 13.54 -8.57 19.04
N GLU A 355 14.82 -8.84 18.84
CA GLU A 355 15.50 -10.04 19.33
C GLU A 355 15.53 -10.11 20.87
N ALA A 356 15.82 -8.99 21.55
CA ALA A 356 15.80 -8.95 23.01
C ALA A 356 14.38 -9.06 23.56
N PHE A 357 13.39 -8.51 22.87
CA PHE A 357 11.98 -8.64 23.25
C PHE A 357 11.54 -10.11 23.16
N LEU A 358 11.85 -10.82 22.07
CA LEU A 358 11.54 -12.24 21.94
C LEU A 358 12.18 -13.08 23.05
N ARG A 359 13.46 -12.86 23.37
CA ARG A 359 14.12 -13.51 24.53
C ARG A 359 13.45 -13.20 25.86
N LEU A 360 12.95 -11.98 26.06
CA LEU A 360 12.23 -11.62 27.28
C LEU A 360 10.91 -12.37 27.39
N LEU A 361 10.21 -12.62 26.27
CA LEU A 361 8.97 -13.40 26.24
C LEU A 361 9.18 -14.86 26.66
N GLU A 362 10.30 -15.47 26.28
CA GLU A 362 10.66 -16.85 26.66
C GLU A 362 10.84 -17.01 28.18
N ASN A 363 11.14 -15.92 28.89
CA ASN A 363 11.52 -15.92 30.30
C ASN A 363 10.47 -15.27 31.24
N MET A 364 9.26 -15.00 30.72
CA MET A 364 8.17 -14.34 31.45
C MET A 364 7.72 -15.10 32.70
#